data_AF-A0A3D4FYR2-F1
#
_entry.id   AF-A0A3D4FYR2-F1
#
_cell.length_a   1.000
_cell.length_b   1.000
_cell.length_c   1.000
_cell.angle_alpha   90.00
_cell.angle_beta   90.00
_cell.angle_gamma   90.00
#
_symmetry.space_group_name_H-M   'P 1'
#
loop_
_entity.id
_entity.type
_entity.pdbx_description
1 polymer ?
#
loop_
_entity_poly.entity_id
_entity_poly.type
_entity_poly.pdbx_seq_one_letter_code
_entity_poly.pdbx_strand_id
1 'polypeptide(L)'
;MRGEIACYVQDLEYSRVTEPAAGELPLRISALVALTLLEVIRCQDAPTEVLESENPSHTMPRRLGLSGVIDRQIRRYHEEADSGGRISDDEFRDLVRLVVRRSDSDDVFYQAGSILAGDDRPPGWRGGLPRSWGFSLARRRVRKRLVRLFGRRVGGFAAGPFMLEARTHLFVNADPGGAACHFLTGFCQVVLQRYRGRRATVVHSLCESRQDALCRWTVFAEERVPDEAHRLIFNPEPGTG
;
A
#
# COMPACT_ATOMS: atom_id res chain seq x y z
N MET A 1 -1.61 -8.83 -15.22
CA MET A 1 -0.93 -7.58 -14.80
C MET A 1 -0.98 -7.26 -13.31
N ARG A 2 -2.07 -6.78 -12.68
CA ARG A 2 -2.05 -6.48 -11.22
C ARG A 2 -1.61 -7.67 -10.34
N GLY A 3 -1.99 -8.89 -10.74
CA GLY A 3 -1.55 -10.11 -10.08
C GLY A 3 -0.08 -10.48 -10.31
N GLU A 4 0.50 -10.13 -11.45
CA GLU A 4 1.90 -10.47 -11.79
C GLU A 4 2.87 -9.61 -10.99
N ILE A 5 2.62 -8.30 -10.91
CA ILE A 5 3.40 -7.37 -10.08
C ILE A 5 3.30 -7.78 -8.60
N ALA A 6 2.09 -8.13 -8.14
CA ALA A 6 1.89 -8.54 -6.76
C ALA A 6 2.60 -9.86 -6.40
N CYS A 7 2.61 -10.85 -7.30
CA CYS A 7 3.34 -12.12 -7.11
C CYS A 7 4.85 -11.90 -7.14
N TYR A 8 5.36 -11.13 -8.11
CA TYR A 8 6.79 -10.86 -8.23
C TYR A 8 7.35 -10.12 -7.00
N VAL A 9 6.67 -9.06 -6.54
CA VAL A 9 7.10 -8.32 -5.33
C VAL A 9 7.10 -9.22 -4.07
N GLN A 10 6.24 -10.24 -4.01
CA GLN A 10 6.23 -11.20 -2.89
C GLN A 10 7.44 -12.14 -2.90
N ASP A 11 7.85 -12.60 -4.08
CA ASP A 11 9.00 -13.51 -4.23
C ASP A 11 10.31 -12.82 -3.79
N LEU A 12 10.43 -11.52 -4.04
CA LEU A 12 11.58 -10.71 -3.64
C LEU A 12 11.63 -10.40 -2.14
N GLU A 13 10.48 -10.26 -1.47
CA GLU A 13 10.41 -9.98 -0.03
C GLU A 13 10.98 -11.09 0.87
N TYR A 14 11.25 -12.28 0.32
CA TYR A 14 11.75 -13.43 1.07
C TYR A 14 13.29 -13.47 1.26
N SER A 15 14.04 -12.62 0.55
CA SER A 15 15.52 -12.69 0.52
C SER A 15 16.23 -11.62 1.39
N ARG A 16 17.45 -11.96 1.83
CA ARG A 16 18.14 -11.48 3.05
C ARG A 16 18.66 -10.04 3.01
N VAL A 17 18.99 -9.51 4.20
CA VAL A 17 19.50 -8.15 4.47
C VAL A 17 21.04 -8.12 4.34
N THR A 18 21.57 -7.12 3.63
CA THR A 18 23.00 -6.80 3.56
C THR A 18 23.28 -5.47 4.28
N GLU A 19 24.39 -5.38 5.02
CA GLU A 19 24.85 -4.17 5.74
C GLU A 19 25.61 -3.19 4.81
N PRO A 20 25.47 -1.86 4.96
CA PRO A 20 26.08 -0.88 4.06
C PRO A 20 27.50 -0.45 4.49
N ALA A 21 28.31 -0.02 3.52
CA ALA A 21 29.64 0.54 3.69
C ALA A 21 29.63 2.05 4.08
N ALA A 22 30.69 2.52 4.74
CA ALA A 22 30.76 3.84 5.36
C ALA A 22 31.04 4.99 4.36
N GLY A 23 30.19 6.03 4.37
CA GLY A 23 30.42 7.31 3.66
C GLY A 23 29.21 7.84 2.88
N GLU A 24 28.23 6.99 2.58
CA GLU A 24 27.02 7.35 1.84
C GLU A 24 25.83 7.63 2.79
N LEU A 25 24.89 8.46 2.34
CA LEU A 25 23.62 8.67 3.05
C LEU A 25 22.99 7.30 3.35
N PRO A 26 22.46 7.06 4.57
CA PRO A 26 22.07 5.73 4.99
C PRO A 26 20.97 5.15 4.08
N LEU A 27 21.37 4.18 3.27
CA LEU A 27 20.47 3.39 2.42
C LEU A 27 19.59 2.53 3.34
N ARG A 28 18.31 2.89 3.43
CA ARG A 28 17.40 2.27 4.42
C ARG A 28 16.03 1.92 3.88
N ILE A 29 15.60 2.51 2.78
CA ILE A 29 14.30 2.19 2.18
C ILE A 29 14.53 1.06 1.18
N SER A 30 13.76 -0.02 1.23
CA SER A 30 13.88 -1.13 0.29
C SER A 30 13.67 -0.65 -1.14
N ALA A 31 14.52 -1.11 -2.07
CA ALA A 31 14.39 -0.81 -3.49
C ALA A 31 13.03 -1.28 -4.07
N LEU A 32 12.37 -2.25 -3.44
CA LEU A 32 11.01 -2.67 -3.77
C LEU A 32 10.00 -1.51 -3.73
N VAL A 33 10.19 -0.55 -2.83
CA VAL A 33 9.31 0.63 -2.75
C VAL A 33 9.40 1.46 -4.02
N ALA A 34 10.63 1.71 -4.50
CA ALA A 34 10.86 2.45 -5.73
C ALA A 34 10.35 1.70 -6.96
N LEU A 35 10.70 0.41 -7.05
CA LEU A 35 10.27 -0.46 -8.13
C LEU A 35 8.75 -0.47 -8.26
N THR A 36 8.04 -0.72 -7.15
CA THR A 36 6.57 -0.78 -7.15
C THR A 36 5.94 0.53 -7.60
N LEU A 37 6.46 1.69 -7.14
CA LEU A 37 5.92 2.99 -7.55
C LEU A 37 6.06 3.20 -9.07
N LEU A 38 7.22 2.88 -9.63
CA LEU A 38 7.46 3.03 -11.06
C LEU A 38 6.67 2.02 -11.91
N GLU A 39 6.52 0.78 -11.44
CA GLU A 39 5.70 -0.23 -12.11
C GLU A 39 4.21 0.14 -12.12
N VAL A 40 3.70 0.68 -11.01
CA VAL A 40 2.32 1.20 -10.96
C VAL A 40 2.13 2.34 -11.96
N ILE A 41 3.06 3.29 -12.03
CA ILE A 41 3.05 4.36 -13.04
C ILE A 41 3.02 3.77 -14.45
N ARG A 42 3.93 2.83 -14.75
CA ARG A 42 4.02 2.19 -16.06
C ARG A 42 2.73 1.46 -16.42
N CYS A 43 2.13 0.74 -15.48
CA CYS A 43 0.86 0.04 -15.70
C CYS A 43 -0.31 0.99 -15.96
N GLN A 44 -0.37 2.14 -15.28
CA GLN A 44 -1.42 3.14 -15.51
C GLN A 44 -1.23 3.89 -16.84
N ASP A 45 0.01 4.08 -17.26
CA ASP A 45 0.34 4.74 -18.53
C ASP A 45 0.26 3.80 -19.74
N ALA A 46 0.14 2.49 -19.55
CA ALA A 46 0.01 1.52 -20.63
C ALA A 46 -1.35 1.64 -21.35
N PRO A 47 -1.40 1.62 -22.70
CA PRO A 47 -2.66 1.55 -23.44
C PRO A 47 -3.41 0.26 -23.11
N THR A 48 -4.74 0.34 -22.96
CA THR A 48 -5.60 -0.83 -22.68
C THR A 48 -5.76 -1.73 -23.91
N GLU A 49 -5.59 -1.18 -25.11
CA GLU A 49 -5.62 -1.89 -26.39
C GLU A 49 -4.36 -1.47 -27.17
N VAL A 50 -3.46 -2.43 -27.42
CA VAL A 50 -2.31 -2.24 -28.31
C VAL A 50 -2.58 -3.08 -29.54
N LEU A 51 -2.92 -2.44 -30.66
CA LEU A 51 -2.91 -3.11 -31.96
C LEU A 51 -1.45 -3.50 -32.27
N GLU A 52 -1.21 -4.75 -32.67
CA GLU A 52 0.13 -5.33 -32.84
C GLU A 52 1.04 -4.54 -33.81
N SER A 53 0.49 -3.65 -34.62
CA SER A 53 1.18 -2.84 -35.61
C SER A 53 1.57 -1.42 -35.17
N GLU A 54 1.13 -0.97 -33.99
CA GLU A 54 1.32 0.43 -33.58
C GLU A 54 2.33 0.55 -32.44
N ASN A 55 3.40 1.33 -32.64
CA ASN A 55 4.37 1.66 -31.60
C ASN A 55 3.86 2.89 -30.81
N PRO A 56 3.25 2.71 -29.62
CA PRO A 56 2.52 3.77 -28.91
C PRO A 56 3.44 4.92 -28.44
N SER A 57 4.75 4.66 -28.42
CA SER A 57 5.82 5.62 -28.09
C SER A 57 5.93 6.77 -29.09
N HIS A 58 5.46 6.58 -30.34
CA HIS A 58 5.60 7.57 -31.42
C HIS A 58 4.32 8.38 -31.66
N THR A 59 3.14 7.87 -31.31
CA THR A 59 1.85 8.48 -31.69
C THR A 59 1.22 9.33 -30.59
N MET A 60 1.62 9.18 -29.31
CA MET A 60 0.99 9.88 -28.19
C MET A 60 2.01 10.69 -27.35
N PRO A 61 2.11 12.01 -27.57
CA PRO A 61 2.96 12.85 -26.75
C PRO A 61 2.33 13.03 -25.36
N ARG A 62 3.15 12.84 -24.29
CA ARG A 62 2.90 13.13 -22.85
C ARG A 62 2.47 11.98 -21.92
N ARG A 63 3.03 10.78 -22.04
CA ARG A 63 2.95 9.77 -20.96
C ARG A 63 4.32 9.58 -20.30
N LEU A 64 4.43 9.94 -19.02
CA LEU A 64 5.70 9.89 -18.28
C LEU A 64 6.25 8.45 -18.22
N GLY A 65 5.37 7.46 -18.07
CA GLY A 65 5.66 6.02 -18.04
C GLY A 65 6.13 5.40 -19.36
N LEU A 66 6.23 6.18 -20.44
CA LEU A 66 6.79 5.76 -21.74
C LEU A 66 8.11 6.48 -22.07
N SER A 67 8.69 7.21 -21.11
CA SER A 67 10.03 7.78 -21.25
C SER A 67 11.08 6.68 -21.07
N GLY A 68 12.03 6.56 -22.01
CA GLY A 68 13.17 5.63 -21.87
C GLY A 68 14.03 5.85 -20.62
N VAL A 69 13.82 6.95 -19.88
CA VAL A 69 14.39 7.17 -18.54
C VAL A 69 13.70 6.31 -17.49
N ILE A 70 12.35 6.22 -17.50
CA ILE A 70 11.59 5.41 -16.54
C ILE A 70 11.90 3.93 -16.75
N ASP A 71 11.98 3.45 -17.99
CA ASP A 71 12.35 2.05 -18.27
C ASP A 71 13.74 1.69 -17.74
N ARG A 72 14.72 2.60 -17.87
CA ARG A 72 16.05 2.41 -17.28
C ARG A 72 16.00 2.38 -15.75
N GLN A 73 15.21 3.25 -15.14
CA GLN A 73 15.05 3.27 -13.68
C GLN A 73 14.34 2.00 -13.18
N ILE A 74 13.31 1.51 -13.88
CA ILE A 74 12.63 0.25 -13.54
C ILE A 74 13.62 -0.89 -13.58
N ARG A 75 14.44 -1.03 -14.64
CA ARG A 75 15.46 -2.09 -14.72
C ARG A 75 16.48 -2.00 -13.58
N ARG A 76 16.98 -0.79 -13.30
CA ARG A 76 17.91 -0.57 -12.17
C ARG A 76 17.30 -1.00 -10.85
N TYR A 77 16.08 -0.55 -10.53
CA TYR A 77 15.44 -0.91 -9.27
C TYR A 77 14.99 -2.37 -9.21
N HIS A 78 14.77 -3.01 -10.35
CA HIS A 78 14.55 -4.45 -10.42
C HIS A 78 15.80 -5.21 -9.98
N GLU A 79 16.96 -4.91 -10.57
CA GLU A 79 18.25 -5.50 -10.18
C GLU A 79 18.60 -5.23 -8.70
N GLU A 80 18.33 -4.00 -8.23
CA GLU A 80 18.53 -3.61 -6.83
C GLU A 80 17.54 -4.34 -5.89
N ALA A 81 16.29 -4.54 -6.31
CA ALA A 81 15.30 -5.26 -5.50
C ALA A 81 15.59 -6.77 -5.45
N ASP A 82 16.01 -7.36 -6.57
CA ASP A 82 16.45 -8.76 -6.68
C ASP A 82 17.61 -9.07 -5.72
N SER A 83 18.51 -8.10 -5.51
CA SER A 83 19.64 -8.21 -4.59
C SER A 83 19.32 -7.81 -3.14
N GLY A 84 18.07 -7.47 -2.81
CA GLY A 84 17.67 -7.02 -1.47
C GLY A 84 18.19 -5.63 -1.10
N GLY A 85 18.56 -4.85 -2.11
CA GLY A 85 19.15 -3.53 -2.01
C GLY A 85 18.23 -2.48 -1.40
N ARG A 86 18.83 -1.33 -1.09
CA ARG A 86 18.16 -0.22 -0.42
C ARG A 86 18.53 1.10 -1.08
N ILE A 87 17.58 2.02 -1.07
CA ILE A 87 17.71 3.38 -1.56
C ILE A 87 17.80 4.38 -0.39
N SER A 88 18.32 5.56 -0.70
CA SER A 88 18.40 6.67 0.24
C SER A 88 17.05 7.36 0.42
N ASP A 89 16.94 8.16 1.48
CA ASP A 89 15.76 9.00 1.70
C ASP A 89 15.58 10.08 0.63
N ASP A 90 16.67 10.60 0.08
CA ASP A 90 16.62 11.63 -0.97
C ASP A 90 16.19 11.03 -2.30
N GLU A 91 16.69 9.84 -2.63
CA GLU A 91 16.21 9.09 -3.80
C GLU A 91 14.71 8.76 -3.69
N PHE A 92 14.25 8.34 -2.51
CA PHE A 92 12.81 8.17 -2.27
C PHE A 92 12.03 9.49 -2.41
N ARG A 93 12.56 10.61 -1.91
CA ARG A 93 11.94 11.92 -2.01
C ARG A 93 11.80 12.38 -3.47
N ASP A 94 12.82 12.12 -4.28
CA ASP A 94 12.81 12.45 -5.70
C ASP A 94 11.80 11.60 -6.47
N LEU A 95 11.65 10.32 -6.12
CA LEU A 95 10.58 9.47 -6.64
C LEU A 95 9.19 9.98 -6.27
N VAL A 96 8.98 10.39 -5.01
CA VAL A 96 7.71 10.99 -4.59
C VAL A 96 7.41 12.26 -5.39
N ARG A 97 8.38 13.16 -5.55
CA ARG A 97 8.24 14.38 -6.36
C ARG A 97 7.93 14.09 -7.82
N LEU A 98 8.46 13.00 -8.38
CA LEU A 98 8.12 12.54 -9.72
C LEU A 98 6.64 12.13 -9.79
N VAL A 99 6.17 11.31 -8.84
CA VAL A 99 4.79 10.79 -8.80
C VAL A 99 3.78 11.92 -8.62
N VAL A 100 4.03 12.86 -7.69
CA VAL A 100 3.10 13.97 -7.34
C VAL A 100 2.84 14.93 -8.50
N ARG A 101 3.70 14.97 -9.52
CA ARG A 101 3.46 15.76 -10.74
C ARG A 101 2.30 15.22 -11.59
N ARG A 102 1.81 14.01 -11.30
CA ARG A 102 0.68 13.40 -11.99
C ARG A 102 -0.64 13.78 -11.34
N SER A 103 -1.68 13.88 -12.16
CA SER A 103 -3.05 14.14 -11.70
C SER A 103 -3.68 12.96 -10.94
N ASP A 104 -3.20 11.74 -11.17
CA ASP A 104 -3.66 10.49 -10.55
C ASP A 104 -2.70 10.00 -9.44
N SER A 105 -1.88 10.89 -8.89
CA SER A 105 -0.84 10.53 -7.92
C SER A 105 -1.39 9.84 -6.67
N ASP A 106 -2.57 10.24 -6.19
CA ASP A 106 -3.29 9.60 -5.09
C ASP A 106 -3.51 8.09 -5.35
N ASP A 107 -3.96 7.76 -6.57
CA ASP A 107 -4.21 6.38 -6.98
C ASP A 107 -2.91 5.60 -7.12
N VAL A 108 -1.85 6.21 -7.68
CA VAL A 108 -0.51 5.59 -7.77
C VAL A 108 -0.05 5.16 -6.38
N PHE A 109 -0.06 6.09 -5.42
CA PHE A 109 0.40 5.80 -4.06
C PHE A 109 -0.48 4.75 -3.38
N TYR A 110 -1.79 4.85 -3.50
CA TYR A 110 -2.72 3.86 -2.96
C TYR A 110 -2.46 2.45 -3.50
N GLN A 111 -2.29 2.31 -4.83
CA GLN A 111 -2.02 1.01 -5.44
C GLN A 111 -0.66 0.47 -5.03
N ALA A 112 0.39 1.30 -5.01
CA ALA A 112 1.72 0.88 -4.57
C ALA A 112 1.72 0.39 -3.11
N GLY A 113 1.06 1.13 -2.21
CA GLY A 113 0.88 0.71 -0.82
C GLY A 113 0.10 -0.61 -0.71
N SER A 114 -0.94 -0.77 -1.53
CA SER A 114 -1.75 -2.00 -1.58
C SER A 114 -0.94 -3.22 -2.02
N ILE A 115 -0.07 -3.07 -3.04
CA ILE A 115 0.82 -4.12 -3.52
C ILE A 115 1.85 -4.49 -2.44
N LEU A 116 2.52 -3.49 -1.85
CA LEU A 116 3.57 -3.69 -0.84
C LEU A 116 3.06 -4.15 0.52
N ALA A 117 1.75 -4.11 0.76
CA ALA A 117 1.14 -4.84 1.87
C ALA A 117 1.36 -6.37 1.76
N GLY A 118 1.57 -6.87 0.53
CA GLY A 118 2.07 -8.19 0.06
C GLY A 118 1.24 -9.39 0.48
N ASP A 119 0.90 -10.37 -0.37
CA ASP A 119 -0.20 -11.32 -0.16
C ASP A 119 -0.01 -12.50 0.82
N ASP A 120 1.03 -12.50 1.67
CA ASP A 120 1.19 -13.60 2.62
C ASP A 120 -0.02 -13.70 3.55
N ARG A 121 -0.80 -14.77 3.35
CA ARG A 121 -1.76 -15.27 4.32
C ARG A 121 -0.93 -15.68 5.54
N PRO A 122 -1.15 -15.14 6.76
CA PRO A 122 -0.37 -15.51 7.93
C PRO A 122 -0.25 -17.05 8.03
N PRO A 123 0.97 -17.60 8.15
CA PRO A 123 1.17 -19.03 8.33
C PRO A 123 0.31 -19.50 9.52
N GLY A 124 -0.53 -20.51 9.30
CA GLY A 124 -1.43 -21.03 10.33
C GLY A 124 -2.83 -20.39 10.37
N TRP A 125 -3.23 -19.60 9.37
CA TRP A 125 -4.61 -19.14 9.22
C TRP A 125 -5.54 -20.26 8.72
N ARG A 126 -5.60 -21.36 9.48
CA ARG A 126 -6.57 -22.45 9.38
C ARG A 126 -7.51 -22.34 10.57
N GLY A 127 -8.52 -21.48 10.45
CA GLY A 127 -9.81 -21.59 11.16
C GLY A 127 -9.84 -21.70 12.70
N GLY A 128 -9.12 -20.86 13.46
CA GLY A 128 -9.20 -20.94 14.94
C GLY A 128 -8.88 -19.68 15.76
N LEU A 129 -8.53 -18.54 15.16
CA LEU A 129 -8.20 -17.36 15.97
C LEU A 129 -9.44 -16.55 16.39
N PRO A 130 -9.51 -16.10 17.66
CA PRO A 130 -10.58 -15.22 18.11
C PRO A 130 -10.65 -13.96 17.24
N ARG A 131 -11.86 -13.62 16.77
CA ARG A 131 -12.11 -12.40 15.96
C ARG A 131 -11.61 -11.13 16.63
N SER A 132 -11.56 -11.10 17.97
CA SER A 132 -11.05 -10.00 18.79
C SER A 132 -9.57 -9.71 18.52
N TRP A 133 -8.78 -10.69 18.07
CA TRP A 133 -7.34 -10.53 17.85
C TRP A 133 -6.98 -10.00 16.46
N GLY A 134 -7.94 -9.98 15.53
CA GLY A 134 -7.69 -9.57 14.14
C GLY A 134 -7.08 -8.17 14.04
N PHE A 135 -7.54 -7.23 14.86
CA PHE A 135 -6.97 -5.89 14.92
C PHE A 135 -5.54 -5.87 15.47
N SER A 136 -5.28 -6.56 16.58
CA SER A 136 -3.94 -6.65 17.17
C SER A 136 -2.92 -7.25 16.20
N LEU A 137 -3.32 -8.29 15.46
CA LEU A 137 -2.47 -8.90 14.44
C LEU A 137 -2.28 -7.99 13.22
N ALA A 138 -3.32 -7.33 12.73
CA ALA A 138 -3.21 -6.34 11.67
C ALA A 138 -2.22 -5.23 12.05
N ARG A 139 -2.35 -4.66 13.26
CA ARG A 139 -1.43 -3.66 13.80
C ARG A 139 0.02 -4.16 13.83
N ARG A 140 0.23 -5.38 14.32
CA ARG A 140 1.56 -6.01 14.37
C ARG A 140 2.15 -6.22 12.98
N ARG A 141 1.34 -6.66 12.01
CA ARG A 141 1.75 -6.87 10.62
C ARG A 141 2.13 -5.55 9.96
N VAL A 142 1.29 -4.52 10.10
CA VAL A 142 1.58 -3.17 9.57
C VAL A 142 2.91 -2.65 10.10
N ARG A 143 3.12 -2.67 11.43
CA ARG A 143 4.38 -2.21 12.03
C ARG A 143 5.58 -2.96 11.47
N LYS A 144 5.53 -4.30 11.45
CA LYS A 144 6.66 -5.12 10.99
C LYS A 144 6.99 -4.87 9.51
N ARG A 145 5.99 -4.82 8.65
CA ARG A 145 6.19 -4.61 7.20
C ARG A 145 6.69 -3.20 6.90
N LEU A 146 6.10 -2.15 7.50
CA LEU A 146 6.58 -0.78 7.31
C LEU A 146 8.04 -0.61 7.78
N VAL A 147 8.43 -1.22 8.91
CA VAL A 147 9.83 -1.20 9.36
C VAL A 147 10.75 -1.91 8.37
N ARG A 148 10.33 -3.04 7.79
CA ARG A 148 11.13 -3.74 6.76
C ARG A 148 11.32 -2.88 5.52
N LEU A 149 10.24 -2.29 5.02
CA LEU A 149 10.22 -1.48 3.80
C LEU A 149 10.99 -0.15 3.95
N PHE A 150 10.84 0.55 5.08
CA PHE A 150 11.42 1.89 5.23
C PHE A 150 12.68 1.93 6.12
N GLY A 151 13.06 0.79 6.70
CA GLY A 151 14.16 0.70 7.66
C GLY A 151 13.89 1.44 8.98
N ARG A 152 12.68 1.98 9.18
CA ARG A 152 12.30 2.80 10.34
C ARG A 152 10.81 2.72 10.63
N ARG A 153 10.41 3.22 11.80
CA ARG A 153 8.99 3.38 12.13
C ARG A 153 8.43 4.59 11.37
N VAL A 154 7.34 4.39 10.65
CA VAL A 154 6.61 5.45 9.92
C VAL A 154 5.54 6.10 10.80
N GLY A 155 5.08 5.40 11.84
CA GLY A 155 4.07 5.86 12.78
C GLY A 155 3.89 4.91 13.96
N GLY A 156 2.96 5.24 14.85
CA GLY A 156 2.56 4.46 16.02
C GLY A 156 1.07 4.12 15.98
N PHE A 157 0.66 3.08 16.70
CA PHE A 157 -0.78 2.81 16.86
C PHE A 157 -1.24 3.34 18.22
N ALA A 158 -2.29 4.16 18.20
CA ALA A 158 -2.98 4.63 19.38
C ALA A 158 -3.99 3.58 19.90
N ALA A 159 -4.66 3.93 21.01
CA ALA A 159 -5.74 3.13 21.57
C ALA A 159 -6.91 2.98 20.58
N GLY A 160 -7.73 1.92 20.75
CA GLY A 160 -8.88 1.63 19.89
C GLY A 160 -8.69 0.40 18.98
N PRO A 161 -9.58 0.17 17.99
CA PRO A 161 -9.56 -1.02 17.14
C PRO A 161 -8.43 -0.97 16.10
N PHE A 162 -8.36 0.08 15.28
CA PHE A 162 -7.26 0.29 14.33
C PHE A 162 -7.09 1.79 14.13
N MET A 163 -6.06 2.36 14.76
CA MET A 163 -5.77 3.79 14.70
C MET A 163 -4.25 3.96 14.56
N LEU A 164 -3.79 4.17 13.33
CA LEU A 164 -2.40 4.50 13.03
C LEU A 164 -2.27 6.02 13.06
N GLU A 165 -1.25 6.51 13.76
CA GLU A 165 -0.91 7.93 13.85
C GLU A 165 0.55 8.12 13.45
N ALA A 166 0.81 9.17 12.68
CA ALA A 166 2.14 9.54 12.27
C ALA A 166 2.29 11.07 12.35
N ARG A 167 3.48 11.52 12.73
CA ARG A 167 3.87 12.93 12.80
C ARG A 167 5.15 13.11 12.01
N THR A 168 5.24 14.18 11.23
CA THR A 168 6.42 14.58 10.46
C THR A 168 7.05 13.39 9.72
N HIS A 169 6.18 12.56 9.13
CA HIS A 169 6.59 11.29 8.56
C HIS A 169 7.10 11.46 7.13
N LEU A 170 7.78 10.42 6.64
CA LEU A 170 8.54 10.48 5.39
C LEU A 170 7.71 10.89 4.15
N PHE A 171 6.43 10.54 4.13
CA PHE A 171 5.53 10.88 3.03
C PHE A 171 5.11 12.35 3.05
N VAL A 172 4.75 12.91 4.22
CA VAL A 172 4.43 14.35 4.36
C VAL A 172 5.67 15.22 4.06
N ASN A 173 6.85 14.78 4.52
CA ASN A 173 8.09 15.52 4.24
C ASN A 173 8.49 15.48 2.76
N ALA A 174 8.13 14.41 2.05
CA ALA A 174 8.42 14.25 0.63
C ALA A 174 7.36 14.93 -0.26
N ASP A 175 6.13 15.01 0.23
CA ASP A 175 4.99 15.60 -0.44
C ASP A 175 4.15 16.43 0.55
N PRO A 176 4.40 17.75 0.62
CA PRO A 176 3.58 18.66 1.43
C PRO A 176 2.11 18.72 0.99
N GLY A 177 1.77 18.31 -0.23
CA GLY A 177 0.40 18.26 -0.75
C GLY A 177 -0.43 17.07 -0.22
N GLY A 178 0.23 16.05 0.33
CA GLY A 178 -0.40 14.95 1.05
C GLY A 178 -0.88 13.77 0.21
N ALA A 179 -0.70 13.80 -1.12
CA ALA A 179 -1.00 12.68 -2.01
C ALA A 179 -0.24 11.41 -1.61
N ALA A 180 1.02 11.55 -1.21
CA ALA A 180 1.85 10.44 -0.75
C ALA A 180 1.30 9.70 0.49
N CYS A 181 0.40 10.33 1.26
CA CYS A 181 -0.27 9.67 2.38
C CYS A 181 -1.22 8.54 1.95
N HIS A 182 -1.71 8.57 0.71
CA HIS A 182 -2.54 7.49 0.14
C HIS A 182 -1.81 6.14 0.11
N PHE A 183 -0.48 6.14 0.12
CA PHE A 183 0.32 4.92 0.29
C PHE A 183 -0.07 4.18 1.57
N LEU A 184 -0.09 4.89 2.70
CA LEU A 184 -0.43 4.28 3.99
C LEU A 184 -1.90 3.88 4.05
N THR A 185 -2.78 4.59 3.34
CA THR A 185 -4.20 4.21 3.20
C THR A 185 -4.33 2.86 2.50
N GLY A 186 -3.80 2.70 1.29
CA GLY A 186 -3.87 1.44 0.54
C GLY A 186 -3.16 0.29 1.24
N PHE A 187 -2.00 0.57 1.83
CA PHE A 187 -1.25 -0.39 2.61
C PHE A 187 -2.04 -0.93 3.81
N CYS A 188 -2.59 -0.03 4.64
CA CYS A 188 -3.39 -0.42 5.80
C CYS A 188 -4.70 -1.09 5.39
N GLN A 189 -5.33 -0.64 4.30
CA GLN A 189 -6.56 -1.20 3.76
C GLN A 189 -6.38 -2.70 3.46
N VAL A 190 -5.36 -3.05 2.66
CA VAL A 190 -5.10 -4.45 2.29
C VAL A 190 -4.76 -5.29 3.51
N VAL A 191 -3.90 -4.81 4.41
CA VAL A 191 -3.57 -5.57 5.62
C VAL A 191 -4.83 -5.80 6.47
N LEU A 192 -5.66 -4.78 6.68
CA LEU A 192 -6.84 -4.87 7.54
C LEU A 192 -7.92 -5.79 6.95
N GLN A 193 -8.19 -5.68 5.64
CA GLN A 193 -9.18 -6.50 4.95
C GLN A 193 -8.88 -8.00 5.04
N ARG A 194 -7.61 -8.37 5.18
CA ARG A 194 -7.27 -9.76 5.47
C ARG A 194 -7.81 -10.17 6.83
N TYR A 195 -7.46 -9.47 7.89
CA TYR A 195 -7.87 -9.88 9.24
C TYR A 195 -9.38 -9.70 9.51
N ARG A 196 -10.08 -8.81 8.81
CA ARG A 196 -11.48 -8.45 9.09
C ARG A 196 -12.47 -8.69 7.96
N GLY A 197 -12.00 -9.11 6.78
CA GLY A 197 -12.80 -9.23 5.58
C GLY A 197 -12.93 -7.92 4.80
N ARG A 198 -13.47 -8.01 3.58
CA ARG A 198 -13.50 -6.91 2.59
C ARG A 198 -14.27 -5.66 3.01
N ARG A 199 -15.12 -5.76 4.05
CA ARG A 199 -15.97 -4.66 4.54
C ARG A 199 -15.27 -3.67 5.49
N ALA A 200 -14.05 -3.98 5.94
CA ALA A 200 -13.30 -3.02 6.75
C ALA A 200 -12.68 -1.96 5.84
N THR A 201 -12.98 -0.69 6.10
CA THR A 201 -12.45 0.44 5.33
C THR A 201 -11.55 1.30 6.22
N VAL A 202 -10.39 1.66 5.71
CA VAL A 202 -9.43 2.56 6.33
C VAL A 202 -9.63 3.94 5.75
N VAL A 203 -9.82 4.93 6.64
CA VAL A 203 -10.02 6.33 6.28
C VAL A 203 -8.87 7.15 6.85
N HIS A 204 -8.28 8.00 6.02
CA HIS A 204 -7.30 9.01 6.42
C HIS A 204 -8.03 10.23 7.00
N SER A 205 -8.35 10.18 8.29
CA SER A 205 -9.23 11.12 8.97
C SER A 205 -8.57 12.46 9.29
N LEU A 206 -7.27 12.48 9.59
CA LEU A 206 -6.47 13.70 9.83
C LEU A 206 -5.22 13.66 8.97
N CYS A 207 -4.73 14.80 8.48
CA CYS A 207 -3.54 14.91 7.65
C CYS A 207 -2.74 16.20 7.94
N GLU A 208 -1.43 16.08 8.19
CA GLU A 208 -0.54 17.24 8.39
C GLU A 208 -0.54 18.18 7.18
N SER A 209 -0.65 17.66 5.96
CA SER A 209 -0.79 18.48 4.73
C SER A 209 -2.07 19.31 4.69
N ARG A 210 -3.10 18.93 5.46
CA ARG A 210 -4.34 19.69 5.65
C ARG A 210 -4.31 20.57 6.91
N GLN A 211 -3.12 20.82 7.46
CA GLN A 211 -2.87 21.61 8.67
C GLN A 211 -3.36 20.95 9.98
N ASP A 212 -3.63 19.64 9.97
CA ASP A 212 -3.85 18.89 11.20
C ASP A 212 -2.52 18.68 11.96
N ALA A 213 -2.59 18.43 13.28
CA ALA A 213 -1.40 18.23 14.11
C ALA A 213 -0.65 16.90 13.86
N LEU A 214 -1.29 15.96 13.15
CA LEU A 214 -0.77 14.63 12.82
C LEU A 214 -1.59 14.01 11.68
N CYS A 215 -1.02 13.01 11.02
CA CYS A 215 -1.76 12.14 10.11
C CYS A 215 -2.40 10.98 10.90
N ARG A 216 -3.67 10.68 10.65
CA ARG A 216 -4.42 9.60 11.33
C ARG A 216 -5.18 8.73 10.34
N TRP A 217 -4.99 7.43 10.46
CA TRP A 217 -5.77 6.42 9.75
C TRP A 217 -6.61 5.61 10.73
N THR A 218 -7.92 5.64 10.53
CA THR A 218 -8.91 4.96 11.37
C THR A 218 -9.70 3.94 10.56
N VAL A 219 -10.17 2.88 11.20
CA VAL A 219 -11.15 1.97 10.59
C VAL A 219 -12.56 2.54 10.71
N PHE A 220 -13.28 2.59 9.59
CA PHE A 220 -14.73 2.65 9.56
C PHE A 220 -15.21 1.22 9.31
N ALA A 221 -15.86 0.61 10.30
CA ALA A 221 -16.53 -0.67 10.13
C ALA A 221 -18.00 -0.37 9.92
N GLU A 222 -18.53 -0.71 8.76
CA GLU A 222 -19.97 -0.74 8.56
C GLU A 222 -20.54 -1.76 9.56
N GLU A 223 -21.33 -1.27 10.51
CA GLU A 223 -21.90 -2.09 11.57
C GLU A 223 -22.82 -3.13 10.94
N ARG A 224 -22.71 -4.39 11.38
CA ARG A 224 -23.64 -5.44 10.92
C ARG A 224 -25.04 -5.00 11.30
N VAL A 225 -25.91 -4.74 10.32
CA VAL A 225 -27.33 -5.08 10.50
C VAL A 225 -27.33 -6.59 10.79
N PRO A 226 -27.76 -7.03 11.98
CA PRO A 226 -27.94 -8.45 12.24
C PRO A 226 -28.87 -8.97 11.15
N ASP A 227 -28.48 -10.09 10.56
CA ASP A 227 -29.24 -10.78 9.53
C ASP A 227 -30.71 -10.94 10.00
N GLU A 228 -31.62 -10.10 9.48
CA GLU A 228 -33.06 -10.22 9.68
C GLU A 228 -33.62 -11.49 9.00
N ALA A 229 -32.76 -12.31 8.39
CA ALA A 229 -33.11 -13.54 7.70
C ALA A 229 -33.47 -14.74 8.62
N HIS A 230 -33.67 -14.56 9.93
CA HIS A 230 -34.11 -15.65 10.81
C HIS A 230 -35.35 -15.34 11.69
N ARG A 231 -36.10 -14.27 11.39
CA ARG A 231 -37.39 -13.99 12.05
C ARG A 231 -38.64 -14.22 11.19
N LEU A 232 -38.51 -14.75 9.97
CA LEU A 232 -39.67 -14.96 9.07
C LEU A 232 -39.99 -16.41 8.68
N ILE A 233 -39.46 -17.44 9.34
CA ILE A 233 -39.73 -18.85 8.93
C ILE A 233 -40.60 -19.66 9.92
N PHE A 234 -40.84 -19.22 11.15
CA PHE A 234 -41.76 -19.93 12.06
C PHE A 234 -42.64 -18.99 12.88
N ASN A 235 -43.72 -18.51 12.26
CA ASN A 235 -44.93 -18.08 12.96
C ASN A 235 -46.14 -18.46 12.09
N PRO A 236 -46.80 -19.61 12.32
CA PRO A 236 -48.20 -19.73 11.96
C PRO A 236 -49.03 -19.01 13.03
N GLU A 237 -49.80 -18.00 12.62
CA GLU A 237 -50.81 -17.40 13.49
C GLU A 237 -51.84 -18.44 13.97
N PRO A 238 -52.44 -18.25 15.15
CA PRO A 238 -53.48 -19.15 15.65
C PRO A 238 -54.77 -18.92 14.86
N GLY A 239 -55.09 -19.87 13.96
CA GLY A 239 -56.39 -19.94 13.32
C GLY A 239 -57.46 -20.33 14.33
N THR A 240 -58.32 -19.37 14.66
CA THR A 240 -59.61 -19.54 15.31
C THR A 240 -60.49 -20.56 14.60
N GLY A 241 -60.99 -21.54 15.36
CA GLY A 241 -62.04 -22.49 14.99
C GLY A 241 -62.52 -23.22 16.23
#